data_AF-D6D650-F1
#
_entry.id   AF-D6D650-F1
#
_cell.length_a   1.000
_cell.length_b   1.000
_cell.length_c   1.000
_cell.angle_alpha   90.00
_cell.angle_beta   90.00
_cell.angle_gamma   90.00
#
_symmetry.space_group_name_H-M   'P 1'
#
loop_
_entity.id
_entity.type
_entity.pdbx_description
1 polymer ?
#
loop_
_entity_poly.entity_id
_entity_poly.type
_entity_poly.pdbx_seq_one_letter_code
_entity_poly.pdbx_strand_id
1 'polypeptide(L)'
;MKHLSKRYKSLKEDLRNFGNDLLLNPEQGVSLGNNLRKIRIAITSKNKGKSGGARVITYTIIWTEIDTEIKLLTIYDKSERANITDKEIEDILKQNGIL
;
A
#
# COMPACT_ATOMS: atom_id res chain seq x y z
N MET A 1 -3.41 5.85 -8.64
CA MET A 1 -2.71 6.92 -7.87
C MET A 1 -3.12 8.33 -8.29
N LYS A 2 -3.05 8.71 -9.59
CA LYS A 2 -3.36 10.07 -10.07
C LYS A 2 -4.72 10.61 -9.60
N HIS A 3 -5.75 9.77 -9.47
CA HIS A 3 -7.07 10.21 -9.02
C HIS A 3 -7.09 10.53 -7.51
N LEU A 4 -6.54 9.67 -6.65
CA LEU A 4 -6.46 9.89 -5.21
C LEU A 4 -5.65 11.15 -4.88
N SER A 5 -4.53 11.38 -5.58
CA SER A 5 -3.71 12.58 -5.37
C SER A 5 -4.43 13.87 -5.76
N LYS A 6 -5.33 13.82 -6.75
CA LYS A 6 -6.20 14.96 -7.08
C LYS A 6 -7.31 15.17 -6.04
N ARG A 7 -7.87 14.07 -5.53
CA ARG A 7 -8.98 14.09 -4.57
C ARG A 7 -8.53 14.54 -3.17
N TYR A 8 -7.34 14.14 -2.75
CA TYR A 8 -6.84 14.34 -1.39
C TYR A 8 -5.54 15.14 -1.39
N LYS A 9 -5.64 16.43 -1.02
CA LYS A 9 -4.52 17.37 -1.00
C LYS A 9 -3.33 16.90 -0.15
N SER A 10 -3.60 16.18 0.94
CA SER A 10 -2.58 15.68 1.88
C SER A 10 -1.89 14.40 1.42
N LEU A 11 -2.41 13.68 0.41
CA LEU A 11 -1.96 12.33 0.10
C LEU A 11 -0.48 12.22 -0.23
N LYS A 12 0.09 13.25 -0.86
CA LYS A 12 1.53 13.27 -1.17
C LYS A 12 2.38 13.28 0.10
N GLU A 13 1.98 14.05 1.10
CA GLU A 13 2.65 14.10 2.40
C GLU A 13 2.42 12.81 3.18
N ASP A 14 1.17 12.32 3.20
CA ASP A 14 0.80 11.07 3.86
C ASP A 14 1.64 9.89 3.33
N LEU A 15 1.87 9.83 2.01
CA LEU A 15 2.71 8.82 1.38
C LEU A 15 4.19 8.97 1.67
N ARG A 16 4.68 10.22 1.83
CA ARG A 16 6.08 10.45 2.25
C ARG A 16 6.29 9.93 3.67
N ASN A 17 5.40 10.28 4.59
CA ASN A 17 5.45 9.80 5.98
C ASN A 17 5.32 8.28 6.04
N PHE A 18 4.40 7.72 5.26
CA PHE A 18 4.28 6.26 5.14
C PHE A 18 5.57 5.60 4.63
N GLY A 19 6.27 6.22 3.66
CA GLY A 19 7.56 5.73 3.19
C GLY A 19 8.61 5.67 4.31
N ASN A 20 8.69 6.71 5.14
CA ASN A 20 9.59 6.71 6.30
C ASN A 20 9.20 5.64 7.34
N ASP A 21 7.90 5.49 7.62
CA ASP A 21 7.39 4.44 8.51
C ASP A 21 7.74 3.04 7.98
N LEU A 22 7.72 2.86 6.65
CA LEU A 22 8.03 1.60 5.99
C LEU A 22 9.52 1.25 6.02
N LEU A 23 10.40 2.26 5.96
CA LEU A 23 11.84 2.06 6.16
C LEU A 23 12.16 1.63 7.60
N LEU A 24 11.42 2.15 8.59
CA LEU A 24 11.59 1.77 9.99
C LEU A 24 10.97 0.41 10.32
N ASN A 25 9.86 0.06 9.67
CA ASN A 25 9.18 -1.22 9.85
C ASN A 25 8.69 -1.79 8.50
N PRO A 26 9.57 -2.48 7.76
CA PRO A 26 9.27 -3.13 6.48
C PRO A 26 8.13 -4.14 6.56
N GLU A 27 8.01 -4.83 7.69
CA GLU A 27 7.07 -5.92 7.93
C GLU A 27 5.72 -5.45 8.51
N GLN A 28 5.43 -4.14 8.47
CA GLN A 28 4.18 -3.60 8.99
C GLN A 28 2.94 -4.08 8.20
N GLY A 29 1.78 -3.95 8.83
CA GLY A 29 0.50 -4.33 8.23
C GLY A 29 0.20 -5.84 8.33
N VAL A 30 -0.72 -6.30 7.50
CA VAL A 30 -1.21 -7.69 7.51
C VAL A 30 -0.64 -8.43 6.31
N SER A 31 0.02 -9.56 6.54
CA SER A 31 0.46 -10.45 5.46
C SER A 31 -0.75 -10.98 4.70
N LEU A 32 -0.67 -10.95 3.37
CA LEU A 32 -1.62 -11.59 2.47
C LEU A 32 -1.05 -12.89 1.87
N GLY A 33 0.11 -13.35 2.34
CA GLY A 33 0.87 -14.44 1.72
C GLY A 33 1.69 -13.97 0.50
N ASN A 34 2.54 -14.84 -0.05
CA ASN A 34 3.32 -14.57 -1.28
C ASN A 34 4.08 -13.22 -1.25
N ASN A 35 4.76 -12.91 -0.15
CA ASN A 35 5.47 -11.65 0.09
C ASN A 35 4.63 -10.37 -0.05
N LEU A 36 3.30 -10.50 -0.03
CA LEU A 36 2.37 -9.37 -0.07
C LEU A 36 1.97 -8.93 1.32
N ARG A 37 1.87 -7.62 1.50
CA ARG A 37 1.35 -7.00 2.72
C ARG A 37 0.29 -5.95 2.42
N LYS A 38 -0.74 -5.90 3.27
CA LYS A 38 -1.80 -4.89 3.26
C LYS A 38 -1.59 -3.92 4.41
N ILE A 39 -1.28 -2.69 4.08
CA ILE A 39 -0.95 -1.66 5.07
C ILE A 39 -2.02 -0.56 5.06
N ARG A 40 -2.44 -0.14 6.26
CA ARG A 40 -3.46 0.90 6.46
C ARG A 40 -2.77 2.23 6.70
N ILE A 41 -3.04 3.20 5.83
CA ILE A 41 -2.54 4.57 5.96
C ILE A 41 -3.70 5.51 6.29
N ALA A 42 -3.45 6.50 7.14
CA ALA A 42 -4.38 7.61 7.29
C ALA A 42 -4.24 8.51 6.05
N ILE A 43 -5.35 9.08 5.60
CA ILE A 43 -5.30 10.22 4.67
C ILE A 43 -5.69 11.43 5.51
N THR A 44 -4.73 12.30 5.81
CA THR A 44 -4.89 13.34 6.84
C THR A 44 -6.06 14.26 6.51
N SER A 45 -6.19 14.67 5.25
CA SER A 45 -7.29 15.53 4.78
C SER A 45 -8.69 14.90 4.87
N LYS A 46 -8.80 13.59 5.15
CA LYS A 46 -10.09 12.95 5.42
C LYS A 46 -10.54 13.09 6.88
N ASN A 47 -9.62 13.33 7.83
CA ASN A 47 -9.93 13.41 9.26
C ASN A 47 -10.68 12.17 9.81
N LYS A 48 -10.37 10.98 9.30
CA LYS A 48 -10.98 9.69 9.73
C LYS A 48 -9.98 8.66 10.28
N GLY A 49 -8.71 9.05 10.43
CA GLY A 49 -7.63 8.15 10.84
C GLY A 49 -7.42 6.97 9.88
N LYS A 50 -6.69 5.93 10.34
CA LYS A 50 -6.35 4.74 9.54
C LYS A 50 -7.56 3.84 9.20
N SER A 51 -8.70 3.99 9.89
CA SER A 51 -9.91 3.20 9.67
C SER A 51 -10.75 3.71 8.51
N GLY A 52 -10.66 5.00 8.18
CA GLY A 52 -11.31 5.62 7.02
C GLY A 52 -10.34 6.15 5.95
N GLY A 53 -9.04 5.88 6.10
CA GLY A 53 -8.01 6.25 5.12
C GLY A 53 -7.86 5.25 3.97
N ALA A 54 -6.64 5.13 3.45
CA ALA A 54 -6.32 4.25 2.33
C ALA A 54 -5.68 2.94 2.78
N ARG A 55 -5.70 1.98 1.86
CA ARG A 55 -4.95 0.74 1.95
C ARG A 55 -3.93 0.68 0.83
N VAL A 56 -2.72 0.30 1.20
CA VAL A 56 -1.60 0.08 0.28
C VAL A 56 -1.32 -1.42 0.25
N ILE A 57 -1.15 -1.97 -0.95
CA ILE A 57 -0.64 -3.33 -1.14
C ILE A 57 0.82 -3.21 -1.57
N THR A 58 1.70 -3.85 -0.81
CA THR A 58 3.13 -3.92 -1.10
C THR A 58 3.54 -5.35 -1.43
N TYR A 59 4.64 -5.49 -2.18
CA TYR A 59 5.33 -6.74 -2.45
C TYR A 59 6.80 -6.62 -2.08
N THR A 60 7.28 -7.53 -1.25
CA THR A 60 8.68 -7.56 -0.81
C THR A 60 9.47 -8.53 -1.69
N ILE A 61 10.53 -8.03 -2.32
CA ILE A 61 11.53 -8.83 -3.01
C ILE A 61 12.71 -8.98 -2.07
N ILE A 62 13.12 -10.23 -1.83
CA ILE A 62 14.28 -10.55 -1.00
C ILE A 62 15.40 -10.97 -1.97
N TRP A 63 16.41 -10.11 -2.12
CA TRP A 63 17.57 -10.39 -2.96
C TRP A 63 18.63 -11.17 -2.18
N THR A 64 18.88 -10.78 -0.93
CA THR A 64 19.74 -11.47 0.04
C THR A 64 19.17 -11.29 1.45
N GLU A 65 19.79 -11.86 2.49
CA GLU A 65 19.35 -11.64 3.88
C GLU A 65 19.39 -10.17 4.33
N ILE A 66 20.24 -9.34 3.69
CA ILE A 66 20.43 -7.93 4.04
C ILE A 66 19.87 -6.96 2.99
N ASP A 67 19.47 -7.47 1.82
CA ASP A 67 19.01 -6.64 0.69
C ASP A 67 17.57 -7.02 0.32
N THR A 68 16.66 -6.09 0.60
CA THR A 68 15.23 -6.24 0.34
C THR A 68 14.71 -5.00 -0.37
N GLU A 69 13.87 -5.23 -1.37
CA GLU A 69 13.19 -4.16 -2.11
C GLU A 69 11.69 -4.27 -1.82
N ILE A 70 11.07 -3.17 -1.39
CA ILE A 70 9.61 -3.13 -1.20
C ILE A 70 8.98 -2.34 -2.36
N LYS A 71 8.16 -3.03 -3.15
CA LYS A 71 7.36 -2.42 -4.23
C LYS A 71 5.97 -2.06 -3.73
N LEU A 72 5.56 -0.81 -3.92
CA LEU A 72 4.16 -0.41 -3.76
C LEU A 72 3.39 -0.79 -5.03
N LEU A 73 2.57 -1.84 -4.96
CA LEU A 73 1.82 -2.33 -6.11
C LEU A 73 0.57 -1.49 -6.38
N THR A 74 -0.19 -1.20 -5.32
CA THR A 74 -1.41 -0.40 -5.46
C THR A 74 -1.80 0.32 -4.17
N ILE A 75 -2.58 1.38 -4.34
CA ILE A 75 -3.22 2.13 -3.26
C ILE A 75 -4.68 2.38 -3.62
N TYR A 76 -5.58 2.12 -2.68
CA TYR A 76 -7.00 2.43 -2.82
C TYR A 76 -7.57 3.03 -1.55
N ASP A 77 -8.56 3.90 -1.71
CA ASP A 77 -9.31 4.45 -0.58
C ASP A 77 -10.40 3.48 -0.13
N LYS A 78 -10.53 3.26 1.18
CA LYS A 78 -11.59 2.41 1.75
C LYS A 78 -13.00 2.86 1.37
N SER A 79 -13.25 4.17 1.24
CA SER A 79 -14.57 4.66 0.84
C SER A 79 -14.88 4.47 -0.63
N GLU A 80 -13.87 4.25 -1.47
CA GLU A 80 -14.06 3.88 -2.88
C GLU A 80 -14.16 2.36 -3.02
N ARG A 81 -13.41 1.62 -2.19
CA ARG A 81 -13.32 0.17 -2.25
C ARG A 81 -13.09 -0.44 -0.87
N ALA A 82 -14.06 -1.20 -0.39
CA ALA A 82 -14.01 -1.78 0.95
C ALA A 82 -12.92 -2.86 1.09
N ASN A 83 -12.82 -3.75 0.10
CA ASN A 83 -11.93 -4.92 0.06
C ASN A 83 -11.28 -5.09 -1.32
N ILE A 84 -10.17 -5.82 -1.34
CA ILE A 84 -9.50 -6.32 -2.54
C ILE A 84 -9.68 -7.84 -2.58
N THR A 85 -10.17 -8.38 -3.70
CA THR A 85 -10.34 -9.82 -3.88
C THR A 85 -9.03 -10.46 -4.31
N ASP A 86 -8.88 -11.76 -4.09
CA ASP A 86 -7.67 -12.51 -4.47
C ASP A 86 -7.44 -12.46 -5.99
N LYS A 87 -8.52 -12.45 -6.78
CA LYS A 87 -8.43 -12.30 -8.23
C LYS A 87 -7.80 -10.97 -8.63
N GLU A 88 -8.19 -9.89 -7.98
CA GLU A 88 -7.64 -8.56 -8.26
C GLU A 88 -6.19 -8.45 -7.80
N ILE A 89 -5.77 -9.17 -6.75
CA ILE A 89 -4.36 -9.28 -6.35
C ILE A 89 -3.57 -9.97 -7.46
N GLU A 90 -4.06 -11.10 -7.97
CA GLU A 90 -3.43 -11.84 -9.06
C GLU A 90 -3.26 -10.94 -10.30
N ASP A 91 -4.28 -10.19 -10.67
CA ASP A 91 -4.22 -9.27 -11.81
C ASP A 91 -3.21 -8.13 -11.58
N ILE A 92 -3.12 -7.61 -10.36
CA ILE A 92 -2.11 -6.61 -9.99
C ILE A 92 -0.70 -7.20 -10.10
N LEU A 93 -0.48 -8.44 -9.66
CA LEU A 93 0.81 -9.12 -9.79
C LEU A 93 1.23 -9.26 -11.25
N LYS A 94 0.30 -9.69 -12.12
CA LYS A 94 0.52 -9.80 -13.57
C LYS A 94 0.87 -8.47 -14.22
N GLN A 95 0.12 -7.42 -13.89
CA GLN A 95 0.38 -6.07 -14.41
C GLN A 95 1.75 -5.51 -13.98
N ASN A 96 2.31 -5.99 -12.88
CA ASN A 96 3.62 -5.59 -12.37
C ASN A 96 4.74 -6.58 -12.73
N GLY A 97 4.46 -7.60 -13.54
CA GLY A 97 5.44 -8.60 -14.00
C GLY A 97 6.00 -9.49 -12.87
N ILE A 98 5.23 -9.67 -11.79
CA ILE A 98 5.60 -10.54 -10.66
C ILE A 98 5.09 -11.98 -10.89
N LEU A 99 3.95 -12.10 -11.60
CA LEU A 99 3.33 -13.35 -12.03
C LEU A 99 3.13 -13.30 -13.55
#